data_AF-A0A645BJ80-F1
#
_entry.id   AF-A0A645BJ80-F1
#
_cell.length_a   1.000
_cell.length_b   1.000
_cell.length_c   1.000
_cell.angle_alpha   90.00
_cell.angle_beta   90.00
_cell.angle_gamma   90.00
#
_symmetry.space_group_name_H-M   'P 1'
#
loop_
_entity.id
_entity.type
_entity.pdbx_description
1 polymer ?
#
loop_
_entity_poly.entity_id
_entity_poly.type
_entity_poly.pdbx_seq_one_letter_code
_entity_poly.pdbx_strand_id
1 'polypeptide(L)'
;MAGVSSKESRREKVESEYDIIMLLGDNLNDFTTAFEKRPISDRFLETDKAREQWGTRFIVLPNATYGEWESAVIDYKKGLTPMQKDSLRRDKLITPCCIKD
;
A
#
# COMPACT_ATOMS: atom_id res chain seq x y z
N MET A 1 8.25 -10.38 -21.51
CA MET A 1 8.49 -9.10 -20.81
C MET A 1 7.82 -9.19 -19.45
N ALA A 2 8.58 -9.27 -18.36
CA ALA A 2 8.00 -9.23 -17.02
C ALA A 2 7.38 -7.83 -16.82
N GLY A 3 6.06 -7.77 -16.66
CA GLY A 3 5.36 -6.50 -16.47
C GLY A 3 5.93 -5.76 -15.26
N VAL A 4 6.24 -4.47 -15.43
CA VAL A 4 6.56 -3.60 -14.29
C VAL A 4 5.30 -3.52 -13.43
N SER A 5 5.38 -3.98 -12.18
CA SER A 5 4.23 -4.01 -11.27
C SER A 5 3.71 -2.61 -10.95
N SER A 6 4.58 -1.60 -11.02
CA SER A 6 4.19 -0.21 -10.84
C SER A 6 3.13 0.21 -11.86
N LYS A 7 2.26 1.12 -11.45
CA LYS A 7 1.22 1.73 -12.29
C LYS A 7 1.64 3.08 -12.86
N GLU A 8 2.80 3.62 -12.46
CA GLU A 8 3.27 4.97 -12.83
C GLU A 8 3.32 5.21 -14.33
N SER A 9 4.11 4.43 -15.07
CA SER A 9 4.26 4.62 -16.52
C SER A 9 2.94 4.49 -17.29
N ARG A 10 1.97 3.72 -16.75
CA ARG A 10 0.63 3.61 -17.31
C ARG A 10 -0.24 4.83 -16.98
N ARG A 11 -0.09 5.42 -15.79
CA ARG A 11 -0.72 6.71 -15.44
C ARG A 11 -0.15 7.84 -16.27
N GLU A 12 1.18 7.96 -16.35
CA GLU A 12 1.86 8.99 -17.15
C GLU A 12 1.44 8.96 -18.62
N LYS A 13 1.30 7.75 -19.20
CA LYS A 13 0.80 7.59 -20.57
C LYS A 13 -0.64 8.08 -20.76
N VAL A 14 -1.49 7.96 -19.75
CA VAL A 14 -2.86 8.50 -19.83
C VAL A 14 -2.83 10.01 -19.62
N GLU A 15 -2.03 10.50 -18.67
CA GLU A 15 -1.85 11.92 -18.36
C GLU A 15 -1.21 12.72 -19.51
N SER A 16 -0.52 12.06 -20.45
CA SER A 16 0.01 12.74 -21.64
C SER A 16 -1.07 13.18 -22.64
N GLU A 17 -2.28 12.62 -22.55
CA GLU A 17 -3.38 12.91 -23.47
C GLU A 17 -4.69 13.33 -22.77
N TYR A 18 -4.85 13.00 -21.48
CA TYR A 18 -6.09 13.17 -20.73
C TYR A 18 -5.84 13.68 -19.31
N ASP A 19 -6.81 14.43 -18.77
CA ASP A 19 -6.81 14.79 -17.36
C ASP A 19 -7.43 13.67 -16.51
N ILE A 20 -6.63 13.05 -15.65
CA ILE A 20 -7.12 12.07 -14.67
C ILE A 20 -7.75 12.83 -13.49
N ILE A 21 -9.08 12.91 -13.51
CA ILE A 21 -9.85 13.59 -12.44
C ILE A 21 -9.97 12.75 -11.16
N MET A 22 -9.90 11.43 -11.25
CA MET A 22 -9.98 10.50 -10.11
C MET A 22 -9.19 9.22 -10.35
N LEU A 23 -8.70 8.62 -9.26
CA LEU A 23 -8.10 7.29 -9.20
C LEU A 23 -8.87 6.46 -8.18
N LEU A 24 -9.23 5.23 -8.56
CA LEU A 24 -10.00 4.29 -7.73
C LEU A 24 -9.17 3.02 -7.51
N GLY A 25 -9.08 2.54 -6.27
CA GLY A 25 -8.27 1.34 -5.99
C GLY A 25 -8.34 0.84 -4.55
N ASP A 26 -7.91 -0.39 -4.35
CA ASP A 26 -7.86 -1.05 -3.04
C ASP A 26 -6.45 -1.09 -2.44
N ASN A 27 -5.43 -0.69 -3.22
CA ASN A 27 -4.05 -0.63 -2.78
C ASN A 27 -3.48 0.79 -2.95
N LEU A 28 -2.64 1.24 -2.02
CA LEU A 28 -2.09 2.59 -2.03
C LEU A 28 -1.32 2.92 -3.34
N ASN A 29 -0.70 1.92 -3.97
CA ASN A 29 0.07 2.08 -5.22
C ASN A 29 -0.83 2.39 -6.44
N ASP A 30 -2.15 2.27 -6.27
CA ASP A 30 -3.15 2.63 -7.27
C ASP A 30 -3.26 4.15 -7.44
N PHE A 31 -2.79 4.90 -6.45
CA PHE A 31 -2.89 6.36 -6.41
C PHE A 31 -1.58 7.05 -6.78
N THR A 32 -0.45 6.60 -6.23
CA THR A 32 0.88 7.20 -6.45
C THR A 32 2.00 6.20 -6.11
N THR A 33 3.21 6.44 -6.61
CA THR A 33 4.40 5.64 -6.32
C THR A 33 5.03 5.89 -4.95
N ALA A 34 4.59 6.92 -4.22
CA ALA A 34 5.10 7.25 -2.88
C ALA A 34 5.01 6.06 -1.89
N PHE A 35 4.07 5.15 -2.10
CA PHE A 35 3.80 4.01 -1.24
C PHE A 35 4.53 2.72 -1.61
N GLU A 36 5.10 2.64 -2.82
CA GLU A 36 5.65 1.41 -3.37
C GLU A 36 6.86 0.92 -2.55
N LYS A 37 6.81 -0.36 -2.13
CA LYS A 37 7.91 -1.03 -1.40
C LYS A 37 8.37 -0.29 -0.13
N ARG A 38 7.45 0.39 0.55
CA ARG A 38 7.71 1.13 1.79
C ARG A 38 7.38 0.34 3.06
N PRO A 39 8.14 0.51 4.17
CA PRO A 39 7.77 -0.06 5.46
C PRO A 39 6.43 0.52 5.94
N ILE A 40 5.78 -0.17 6.88
CA ILE A 40 4.45 0.20 7.40
C ILE A 40 4.41 1.67 7.88
N SER A 41 5.43 2.12 8.63
CA SER A 41 5.52 3.49 9.15
C SER A 41 5.45 4.55 8.05
N ASP A 42 6.21 4.34 6.98
CA ASP A 42 6.27 5.27 5.85
C ASP A 42 4.96 5.25 5.09
N ARG A 43 4.32 4.08 4.94
CA ARG A 43 2.99 3.99 4.31
C ARG A 43 1.94 4.79 5.08
N PHE A 44 1.96 4.74 6.42
CA PHE A 44 1.09 5.58 7.24
C PHE A 44 1.42 7.07 7.07
N LEU A 45 2.70 7.44 7.14
CA LEU A 45 3.15 8.83 6.98
C LEU A 45 2.73 9.42 5.63
N GLU A 46 2.95 8.71 4.52
CA GLU A 46 2.54 9.18 3.20
C GLU A 46 1.01 9.23 3.05
N THR A 47 0.28 8.33 3.73
CA THR A 47 -1.19 8.37 3.76
C THR A 47 -1.67 9.63 4.47
N ASP A 48 -1.02 10.01 5.56
CA ASP A 48 -1.31 11.25 6.29
C ASP A 48 -0.96 12.51 5.47
N LYS A 49 0.15 12.51 4.72
CA LYS A 49 0.48 13.62 3.82
C LYS A 49 -0.55 13.81 2.72
N ALA A 50 -1.14 12.71 2.23
CA ALA A 50 -2.17 12.73 1.19
C ALA A 50 -3.59 12.98 1.72
N ARG A 51 -3.76 13.39 2.98
CA ARG A 51 -5.06 13.50 3.67
C ARG A 51 -6.15 14.18 2.85
N GLU A 52 -5.81 15.29 2.20
CA GLU A 52 -6.77 16.11 1.43
C GLU A 52 -7.21 15.46 0.10
N GLN A 53 -6.49 14.42 -0.36
CA GLN A 53 -6.77 13.71 -1.61
C GLN A 53 -7.78 12.57 -1.42
N TRP A 54 -7.89 12.02 -0.20
CA TRP A 54 -8.77 10.89 0.07
C TRP A 54 -10.25 11.29 0.03
N GLY A 55 -11.05 10.53 -0.71
CA GLY A 55 -12.47 10.82 -0.93
C GLY A 55 -12.74 11.91 -1.98
N THR A 56 -11.69 12.51 -2.54
CA THR A 56 -11.77 13.49 -3.63
C THR A 56 -11.13 12.91 -4.90
N ARG A 57 -9.82 13.07 -5.07
CA ARG A 57 -9.08 12.51 -6.21
C ARG A 57 -8.77 11.03 -6.01
N PHE A 58 -8.54 10.59 -4.77
CA PHE A 58 -8.24 9.20 -4.44
C PHE A 58 -9.44 8.54 -3.75
N ILE A 59 -10.06 7.57 -4.42
CA ILE A 59 -11.23 6.85 -3.93
C ILE A 59 -10.82 5.43 -3.56
N VAL A 60 -10.84 5.12 -2.27
CA VAL A 60 -10.35 3.84 -1.72
C VAL A 60 -11.47 2.81 -1.66
N LEU A 61 -11.17 1.59 -2.07
CA LEU A 61 -12.00 0.41 -1.86
C LEU A 61 -11.37 -0.48 -0.76
N PRO A 62 -12.16 -1.01 0.19
CA PRO A 62 -11.60 -1.84 1.26
C PRO A 62 -11.22 -3.23 0.75
N ASN A 63 -9.98 -3.66 1.01
CA ASN A 63 -9.53 -5.04 0.79
C ASN A 63 -8.66 -5.52 1.96
N ALA A 64 -9.24 -6.38 2.81
CA ALA A 64 -8.56 -6.98 3.95
C ALA A 64 -7.94 -8.35 3.64
N THR A 65 -8.05 -8.83 2.39
CA THR A 65 -7.66 -10.21 2.03
C THR A 65 -6.20 -10.28 1.58
N TYR A 66 -5.74 -9.31 0.78
CA TYR A 66 -4.37 -9.23 0.28
C TYR A 66 -4.03 -7.80 -0.14
N GLY A 67 -2.76 -7.55 -0.42
CA GLY A 67 -2.29 -6.28 -0.96
C GLY A 67 -0.83 -6.04 -0.63
N GLU A 68 -0.29 -4.89 -1.05
CA GLU A 68 1.10 -4.57 -0.69
C GLU A 68 1.23 -4.26 0.81
N TRP A 69 0.13 -3.91 1.50
CA TRP A 69 0.09 -3.83 2.96
C TRP A 69 0.55 -5.14 3.62
N GLU A 70 0.16 -6.29 3.07
CA GLU A 70 0.57 -7.60 3.58
C GLU A 70 2.08 -7.84 3.35
N SER A 71 2.59 -7.39 2.21
CA SER A 71 4.02 -7.47 1.90
C SER A 71 4.83 -6.62 2.87
N ALA A 72 4.34 -5.44 3.26
CA ALA A 72 4.97 -4.60 4.27
C ALA A 72 4.95 -5.24 5.67
N VAL A 73 3.87 -5.96 6.03
CA VAL A 73 3.76 -6.73 7.30
C VAL A 73 4.85 -7.80 7.43
N ILE A 74 5.23 -8.44 6.33
CA ILE A 74 6.30 -9.46 6.30
C ILE A 74 7.67 -8.89 5.89
N ASP A 75 7.87 -7.59 5.98
CA ASP A 75 9.08 -6.86 5.62
C ASP A 75 9.59 -7.16 4.18
N TYR A 76 8.66 -7.40 3.25
CA TYR A 76 8.92 -7.76 1.85
C TYR A 76 9.80 -9.01 1.66
N LYS A 77 9.94 -9.85 2.69
CA LYS A 77 10.73 -11.08 2.63
C LYS A 77 10.07 -12.09 1.70
N LYS A 78 10.87 -12.64 0.78
CA LYS A 78 10.45 -13.66 -0.19
C LYS A 78 10.83 -15.06 0.30
N GLY A 79 10.17 -16.08 -0.25
CA GLY A 79 10.50 -17.49 0.04
C GLY A 79 10.15 -17.95 1.46
N LEU A 80 9.33 -17.20 2.19
CA LEU A 80 8.89 -17.58 3.53
C LEU A 80 7.95 -18.79 3.51
N THR A 81 8.14 -19.70 4.44
CA THR A 81 7.19 -20.78 4.73
C THR A 81 5.90 -20.21 5.33
N PRO A 82 4.78 -20.96 5.31
CA PRO A 82 3.55 -20.55 5.97
C PRO A 82 3.74 -20.17 7.45
N MET A 83 4.53 -20.95 8.20
CA MET A 83 4.82 -20.69 9.62
C MET A 83 5.62 -19.40 9.82
N GLN A 84 6.56 -19.08 8.93
CA GLN A 84 7.33 -17.83 9.03
C GLN A 84 6.43 -16.61 8.76
N LYS A 85 5.54 -16.69 7.75
CA LYS A 85 4.56 -15.62 7.49
C LYS A 85 3.62 -15.43 8.68
N ASP A 86 3.16 -16.53 9.25
CA ASP A 86 2.27 -16.57 10.40
C ASP A 86 2.89 -15.91 11.65
N SER A 87 4.16 -16.22 11.95
CA SER A 87 4.91 -15.52 13.01
C SER A 87 4.99 -14.02 12.76
N LEU A 88 5.44 -13.60 11.57
CA LEU A 88 5.59 -12.18 11.24
C LEU A 88 4.26 -11.41 11.31
N ARG A 89 3.15 -12.02 10.87
CA ARG A 89 1.82 -11.39 10.97
C ARG A 89 1.41 -11.19 12.43
N ARG A 90 1.63 -12.19 13.29
CA ARG A 90 1.33 -12.07 14.73
C ARG A 90 2.17 -11.01 15.41
N ASP A 91 3.44 -10.89 15.04
CA ASP A 91 4.36 -9.89 15.63
C ASP A 91 3.94 -8.44 15.35
N LYS A 92 3.11 -8.19 14.33
CA LYS A 92 2.57 -6.85 14.03
C LYS A 92 1.23 -6.55 14.72
N LEU A 93 0.67 -7.48 15.50
CA LEU A 93 -0.58 -7.25 16.22
C LEU A 93 -0.34 -6.30 17.42
N ILE A 94 -1.06 -5.18 17.43
CA ILE A 94 -1.09 -4.28 18.59
C ILE A 94 -1.97 -4.92 19.66
N THR A 95 -1.36 -5.46 20.72
CA THR A 95 -2.08 -6.14 21.80
C THR A 95 -2.31 -5.17 22.98
N PRO A 96 -3.51 -5.13 23.58
CA PRO A 96 -3.86 -4.16 24.63
C PRO A 96 -2.96 -4.17 25.87
N CYS A 97 -2.19 -5.24 26.11
CA CYS A 97 -1.28 -5.35 27.26
C CYS A 97 -0.18 -4.29 27.29
N CYS A 98 0.19 -3.77 26.12
CA CYS A 98 1.52 -3.25 25.92
C CYS A 98 1.53 -1.92 25.14
N ILE A 99 0.40 -1.19 25.15
CA ILE A 99 0.37 0.22 24.75
C ILE A 99 1.19 0.98 25.80
N LYS A 100 2.37 1.46 25.40
CA LYS A 100 3.12 2.43 26.20
C LYS A 100 2.59 3.80 25.84
N ASP A 101 2.11 4.51 26.86
CA ASP A 101 1.78 5.94 26.80
C ASP A 101 2.95 6.78 26.26
#